data_AF-A0A972CH11-F1
#
_entry.id   AF-A0A972CH11-F1
#
_cell.length_a   1.000
_cell.length_b   1.000
_cell.length_c   1.000
_cell.angle_alpha   90.00
_cell.angle_beta   90.00
_cell.angle_gamma   90.00
#
_symmetry.space_group_name_H-M   'P 1'
#
loop_
_entity.id
_entity.type
_entity.pdbx_description
1 polymer ?
#
loop_
_entity_poly.entity_id
_entity_poly.type
_entity_poly.pdbx_seq_one_letter_code
_entity_poly.pdbx_strand_id
1 'polypeptide(L)' 'MRVIISGGGTGGHIYPAIAIADKIKRKLRTAEILFVGT' A
#
# COMPACT_ATOMS: atom_id res chain seq x y z
N MET A 1 -0.92 10.82 8.18
CA MET A 1 0.30 10.28 7.54
C MET A 1 -0.02 9.98 6.09
N ARG A 2 0.84 10.38 5.15
CA ARG A 2 0.67 10.08 3.73
C ARG A 2 1.73 9.06 3.32
N VAL A 3 1.31 7.97 2.69
CA VAL A 3 2.18 6.85 2.30
C VAL A 3 2.03 6.60 0.81
N ILE A 4 3.16 6.52 0.11
CA ILE A 4 3.22 6.07 -1.27
C ILE A 4 3.83 4.68 -1.28
N ILE A 5 3.19 3.74 -1.96
CA ILE A 5 3.66 2.36 -2.12
C ILE A 5 3.92 2.13 -3.60
N SER A 6 5.19 1.89 -3.95
CA SER A 6 5.62 1.64 -5.33
C SER A 6 5.91 0.16 -5.56
N GLY A 7 5.50 -0.39 -6.71
CA GLY A 7 5.77 -1.78 -7.09
C GLY A 7 5.37 -2.09 -8.54
N GLY A 8 5.64 -3.30 -9.02
CA GLY A 8 5.18 -3.75 -10.35
C GLY A 8 3.67 -4.05 -10.38
N GLY A 9 3.05 -4.10 -11.57
CA GLY A 9 1.61 -4.36 -11.73
C GLY A 9 1.17 -5.82 -11.64
N THR A 10 2.09 -6.76 -11.41
CA THR A 10 1.75 -8.18 -11.26
C THR A 10 1.27 -8.48 -9.85
N GLY A 11 0.48 -9.55 -9.69
CA GLY A 11 -0.02 -9.99 -8.38
C GLY A 11 1.09 -10.16 -7.33
N GLY A 12 2.27 -10.64 -7.73
CA GLY A 12 3.41 -10.82 -6.83
C GLY A 12 3.88 -9.55 -6.11
N HIS A 13 3.60 -8.37 -6.67
CA HIS A 13 3.90 -7.08 -6.06
C HIS A 13 2.67 -6.43 -5.42
N ILE A 14 1.49 -6.57 -6.05
CA ILE A 14 0.24 -5.98 -5.56
C ILE A 14 -0.19 -6.59 -4.22
N TYR A 15 -0.15 -7.91 -4.06
CA TYR A 15 -0.63 -8.55 -2.82
C TYR A 15 0.21 -8.15 -1.59
N PRO A 16 1.56 -8.15 -1.64
CA PRO A 16 2.36 -7.62 -0.54
C PRO A 16 2.08 -6.13 -0.27
N ALA A 17 1.96 -5.31 -1.31
CA ALA A 17 1.66 -3.88 -1.18
C ALA A 17 0.35 -3.63 -0.42
N ILE A 18 -0.70 -4.40 -0.74
CA ILE A 18 -2.00 -4.35 -0.06
C ILE A 18 -1.87 -4.78 1.40
N ALA A 19 -1.16 -5.87 1.69
CA ALA A 19 -0.98 -6.37 3.06
C ALA A 19 -0.29 -5.32 3.97
N ILE A 20 0.71 -4.62 3.43
CA ILE A 20 1.39 -3.51 4.12
C ILE A 20 0.41 -2.34 4.36
N ALA A 21 -0.31 -1.91 3.32
CA ALA A 21 -1.27 -0.81 3.40
C ALA A 21 -2.36 -1.07 4.46
N ASP A 22 -2.87 -2.31 4.50
CA ASP A 22 -3.90 -2.73 5.45
C ASP A 22 -3.36 -2.73 6.90
N LYS A 23 -2.11 -3.17 7.12
CA LYS A 23 -1.47 -3.05 8.44
C LYS A 23 -1.29 -1.58 8.86
N ILE A 24 -0.96 -0.69 7.94
CA ILE A 24 -0.84 0.74 8.21
C ILE A 24 -2.20 1.33 8.59
N LYS A 25 -3.26 1.06 7.82
CA LYS A 25 -4.63 1.54 8.12
C LYS A 25 -5.16 1.03 9.46
N ARG A 26 -4.83 -0.20 9.86
CA ARG A 26 -5.17 -0.71 11.19
C ARG A 26 -4.52 0.07 12.33
N LYS A 27 -3.26 0.49 12.17
CA LYS A 27 -2.54 1.27 13.20
C LYS A 27 -2.94 2.75 13.19
N LEU A 28 -3.21 3.30 12.01
CA LEU A 28 -3.58 4.69 11.83
C LEU A 28 -4.68 4.79 10.77
N ARG A 29 -5.94 4.85 11.24
CA ARG A 29 -7.12 4.91 10.37
C ARG A 29 -7.16 6.16 9.48
N THR A 30 -6.45 7.22 9.86
CA THR A 30 -6.33 8.47 9.09
C THR A 30 -5.17 8.47 8.10
N ALA A 31 -4.48 7.34 7.91
CA ALA A 31 -3.43 7.23 6.90
C ALA A 31 -4.03 7.26 5.49
N GLU A 32 -3.47 8.12 4.64
CA GLU A 32 -3.75 8.18 3.21
C GLU A 32 -2.71 7.33 2.47
N ILE A 33 -3.15 6.45 1.58
CA ILE A 33 -2.28 5.52 0.87
C ILE A 33 -2.49 5.68 -0.64
N LEU A 34 -1.40 5.91 -1.36
CA LEU A 34 -1.35 5.97 -2.82
C LEU A 34 -0.47 4.82 -3.34
N PHE A 35 -1.00 4.03 -4.27
CA PHE A 35 -0.22 3.01 -4.98
C PHE A 35 0.27 3.56 -6.31
N VAL A 36 1.53 3.29 -6.66
CA VAL A 36 2.14 3.70 -7.92
C VAL A 36 2.86 2.50 -8.54
N GLY A 37 2.61 2.22 -9.81
CA GLY A 37 3.20 1.09 -10.52
C GLY A 37 2.85 1.09 -12.01
N THR A 38 3.50 0.21 -12.76
CA THR A 38 3.23 -0.08 -14.20
C THR A 38 2.16 -1.13 -14.39
#